data_AF-A0A934RZP1-F1
#
_entry.id   AF-A0A934RZP1-F1
#
_cell.length_a   1.000
_cell.length_b   1.000
_cell.length_c   1.000
_cell.angle_alpha   90.00
_cell.angle_beta   90.00
_cell.angle_gamma   90.00
#
_symmetry.space_group_name_H-M   'P 1'
#
loop_
_entity.id
_entity.type
_entity.pdbx_description
1 polymer ?
#
loop_
_entity_poly.entity_id
_entity_poly.type
_entity_poly.pdbx_seq_one_letter_code
_entity_poly.pdbx_strand_id
1 'polypeptide(L)'
;MKSFIRASVPAVAGLVLTASLYGPPPPGKGPNRGGDDGGTQVDHRALQTDEIKLGTSGGWQFDLANGYCCGGTLGALIEFDGKKHILSNFHVLAADVVPGGNGVTAQLDDPVIHPALIDTNCGSSAYRDVASLSGVANPLLGSNIDAATAEILPGAVDLSGAILQIGQISNQTVAASVGQAVKKSGRTTGFTRSTVAYLDVNVEVAYDDECAGVEIGVGLFEGQIVVDNSGSSFLAGGDSGSLLVEDKADRPRAIGLLFAGSSTHAIANPIDDVLGFFNATMVGLDGTGSEEDSSGGGGNGRGNGGKKNRGNAAEIAKAMAANKKAEALARRVAKGVGHGVGVDDSGKPYVAIFVETLEGEASDISEIDGVPVRLVETGRFVAF
;
A
#
# COMPACT_ATOMS: atom_id res chain seq x y z
N MET A 1 26.90 -49.56 26.49
CA MET A 1 26.52 -48.13 26.43
C MET A 1 25.87 -47.86 25.08
N LYS A 2 24.97 -46.89 25.03
CA LYS A 2 23.78 -46.81 24.17
C LYS A 2 24.07 -46.60 22.67
N SER A 3 23.16 -47.18 21.89
CA SER A 3 22.89 -47.05 20.45
C SER A 3 22.77 -45.60 19.96
N PHE A 4 23.18 -45.34 18.71
CA PHE A 4 22.47 -44.42 17.82
C PHE A 4 22.54 -44.93 16.37
N ILE A 5 21.37 -45.32 15.87
CA ILE A 5 21.07 -45.64 14.47
C ILE A 5 20.95 -44.31 13.72
N ARG A 6 21.76 -44.07 12.69
CA ARG A 6 21.52 -43.01 11.71
C ARG A 6 20.54 -43.55 10.67
N ALA A 7 19.30 -43.08 10.71
CA ALA A 7 18.35 -43.27 9.62
C ALA A 7 18.73 -42.36 8.45
N SER A 8 18.94 -42.95 7.28
CA SER A 8 19.06 -42.28 6.00
C SER A 8 17.67 -41.85 5.51
N VAL A 9 17.47 -40.56 5.27
CA VAL A 9 16.30 -40.02 4.58
C VAL A 9 16.52 -40.15 3.07
N PRO A 10 15.59 -40.72 2.28
CA PRO A 10 15.76 -40.81 0.84
C PRO A 10 15.53 -39.44 0.19
N ALA A 11 16.37 -39.11 -0.79
CA ALA A 11 16.18 -37.95 -1.66
C ALA A 11 14.89 -38.11 -2.47
N VAL A 12 13.97 -37.16 -2.35
CA VAL A 12 12.80 -37.06 -3.23
C VAL A 12 13.24 -36.40 -4.52
N ALA A 13 13.03 -37.11 -5.62
CA ALA A 13 13.36 -36.71 -6.97
C ALA A 13 12.62 -35.43 -7.38
N GLY A 14 13.33 -34.58 -8.12
CA GLY A 14 12.92 -33.23 -8.51
C GLY A 14 11.58 -33.17 -9.24
N LEU A 15 10.73 -32.27 -8.74
CA LEU A 15 9.65 -31.70 -9.52
C LEU A 15 10.26 -30.65 -10.44
N VAL A 16 10.23 -30.91 -11.75
CA VAL A 16 10.58 -29.91 -12.76
C VAL A 16 9.51 -28.83 -12.71
N LEU A 17 9.81 -27.71 -12.05
CA LEU A 17 9.00 -26.51 -12.10
C LEU A 17 9.21 -25.88 -13.48
N THR A 18 8.16 -25.86 -14.30
CA THR A 18 8.14 -25.08 -15.53
C THR A 18 8.26 -23.61 -15.16
N ALA A 19 9.41 -23.00 -15.47
CA ALA A 19 9.63 -21.57 -15.32
C ALA A 19 8.50 -20.80 -16.03
N SER A 20 7.75 -20.00 -15.27
CA SER A 20 6.81 -19.04 -15.81
C SER A 20 7.59 -17.96 -16.55
N LEU A 21 7.23 -17.70 -17.82
CA LEU A 21 7.94 -16.81 -18.74
C LEU A 21 7.68 -15.31 -18.49
N TYR A 22 7.31 -14.91 -17.28
CA TYR A 22 7.25 -13.49 -16.93
C TYR A 22 8.64 -13.05 -16.47
N GLY A 23 9.44 -12.55 -17.42
CA GLY A 23 10.63 -11.77 -17.07
C GLY A 23 10.23 -10.52 -16.26
N PRO A 24 11.14 -9.97 -15.44
CA PRO A 24 10.87 -8.78 -14.64
C PRO A 24 10.39 -7.65 -15.56
N PRO A 25 9.42 -6.83 -15.10
CA PRO A 25 8.99 -5.68 -15.88
C PRO A 25 10.22 -4.81 -16.18
N PRO A 26 10.47 -4.43 -17.44
CA PRO A 26 11.56 -3.52 -17.77
C PRO A 26 11.39 -2.23 -16.97
N PRO A 27 12.47 -1.47 -16.66
CA PRO A 27 12.38 -0.20 -15.98
C PRO A 27 11.33 0.66 -16.68
N GLY A 28 10.19 0.80 -16.02
CA GLY A 28 9.03 1.44 -16.60
C GLY A 28 9.40 2.89 -16.88
N LYS A 29 9.50 3.26 -18.16
CA LYS A 29 9.07 4.59 -18.54
C LYS A 29 7.60 4.64 -18.15
N GLY A 30 7.33 5.25 -17.00
CA GLY A 30 5.98 5.33 -16.44
C GLY A 30 5.00 5.80 -17.54
N PRO A 31 3.74 5.32 -17.52
CA PRO A 31 2.75 5.81 -18.45
C PRO A 31 2.60 7.33 -18.23
N ASN A 32 3.22 8.10 -19.12
CA ASN A 32 3.02 9.53 -19.18
C ASN A 32 1.61 9.74 -19.74
N ARG A 33 0.59 9.82 -18.88
CA ARG A 33 -0.75 10.37 -19.16
C ARG A 33 -1.67 10.26 -17.93
N GLY A 34 -1.90 11.38 -17.29
CA GLY A 34 -3.07 11.63 -16.43
C GLY A 34 -3.29 13.14 -16.31
N GLY A 35 -4.28 13.67 -17.03
CA GLY A 35 -4.85 15.01 -16.84
C GLY A 35 -3.93 16.20 -17.15
N ASP A 36 -4.10 16.78 -18.34
CA ASP A 36 -3.57 18.11 -18.66
C ASP A 36 -4.31 19.17 -17.83
N ASP A 37 -3.72 19.56 -16.69
CA ASP A 37 -4.09 20.73 -15.90
C ASP A 37 -3.13 21.91 -16.15
N GLY A 38 -2.49 21.98 -17.33
CA GLY A 38 -1.71 23.14 -17.76
C GLY A 38 -0.55 23.56 -16.85
N GLY A 39 -0.23 22.75 -15.83
CA GLY A 39 0.88 22.92 -14.92
C GLY A 39 2.15 22.26 -15.44
N THR A 40 3.30 22.79 -15.07
CA THR A 40 4.59 22.10 -15.26
C THR A 40 4.53 20.72 -14.61
N GLN A 41 4.75 19.66 -15.40
CA GLN A 41 4.86 18.29 -14.92
C GLN A 41 5.90 18.22 -13.79
N VAL A 42 5.46 17.86 -12.58
CA VAL A 42 6.34 17.72 -11.41
C VAL A 42 7.07 16.38 -11.51
N ASP A 43 8.39 16.41 -11.40
CA ASP A 43 9.21 15.21 -11.38
C ASP A 43 9.41 14.74 -9.92
N HIS A 44 8.77 13.63 -9.56
CA HIS A 44 8.84 13.05 -8.22
C HIS A 44 10.18 12.35 -7.93
N ARG A 45 11.04 12.21 -8.94
CA ARG A 45 12.35 11.55 -8.89
C ARG A 45 13.49 12.55 -8.85
N ALA A 46 13.22 13.81 -9.19
CA ALA A 46 14.23 14.85 -9.21
C ALA A 46 14.78 15.10 -7.80
N LEU A 47 16.10 15.28 -7.73
CA LEU A 47 16.79 15.66 -6.49
C LEU A 47 16.25 17.00 -5.98
N GLN A 48 15.72 17.00 -4.76
CA GLN A 48 15.40 18.19 -4.00
C GLN A 48 16.63 18.63 -3.20
N THR A 49 17.12 19.84 -3.49
CA THR A 49 18.34 20.40 -2.87
C THR A 49 18.10 21.02 -1.50
N ASP A 50 16.87 21.46 -1.24
CA ASP A 50 16.45 22.00 0.06
C ASP A 50 15.91 20.87 0.95
N GLU A 51 15.16 21.22 1.99
CA GLU A 51 14.36 20.26 2.75
C GLU A 51 13.39 19.54 1.80
N ILE A 52 13.47 18.21 1.75
CA ILE A 52 12.66 17.43 0.81
C ILE A 52 11.19 17.46 1.25
N LYS A 53 10.29 17.54 0.28
CA LYS A 53 8.89 17.15 0.46
C LYS A 53 8.74 15.65 0.27
N LEU A 54 7.82 15.05 1.01
CA LEU A 54 7.48 13.64 0.91
C LEU A 54 6.58 13.36 -0.31
N GLY A 55 6.21 12.11 -0.56
CA GLY A 55 5.63 11.68 -1.83
C GLY A 55 6.63 11.75 -3.00
N THR A 56 7.92 11.62 -2.67
CA THR A 56 9.07 11.67 -3.59
C THR A 56 9.82 10.34 -3.56
N SER A 57 10.71 10.13 -4.54
CA SER A 57 11.58 8.97 -4.62
C SER A 57 12.51 8.84 -3.42
N GLY A 58 12.65 7.63 -2.88
CA GLY A 58 13.68 7.30 -1.91
C GLY A 58 13.67 5.82 -1.55
N GLY A 59 14.59 5.43 -0.68
CA GLY A 59 14.75 4.04 -0.27
C GLY A 59 16.02 3.83 0.53
N TRP A 60 16.31 2.58 0.84
CA TRP A 60 17.56 2.18 1.48
C TRP A 60 18.76 2.44 0.57
N GLN A 61 19.87 2.95 1.13
CA GLN A 61 21.06 3.31 0.35
C GLN A 61 21.71 2.12 -0.36
N PHE A 62 21.55 0.91 0.18
CA PHE A 62 22.22 -0.30 -0.31
C PHE A 62 21.29 -1.23 -1.08
N ASP A 63 20.14 -0.71 -1.53
CA ASP A 63 19.09 -1.47 -2.22
C ASP A 63 19.50 -1.84 -3.66
N LEU A 64 20.43 -2.80 -3.75
CA LEU A 64 21.09 -3.29 -4.96
C LEU A 64 20.92 -4.81 -5.07
N ALA A 65 20.17 -5.21 -6.08
CA ALA A 65 19.68 -6.57 -6.25
C ALA A 65 19.94 -7.05 -7.69
N ASN A 66 20.64 -8.17 -7.90
CA ASN A 66 20.89 -8.74 -9.23
C ASN A 66 21.41 -7.76 -10.32
N GLY A 67 22.15 -6.72 -9.94
CA GLY A 67 22.62 -5.67 -10.86
C GLY A 67 21.58 -4.60 -11.22
N TYR A 68 20.44 -4.61 -10.53
CA TYR A 68 19.40 -3.59 -10.52
C TYR A 68 19.47 -2.78 -9.23
N CYS A 69 19.01 -1.53 -9.33
CA CYS A 69 18.74 -0.71 -8.16
C CYS A 69 17.25 -0.56 -7.97
N CYS A 70 16.90 -0.43 -6.70
CA CYS A 70 15.53 -0.35 -6.24
C CYS A 70 15.21 1.05 -5.71
N GLY A 71 13.94 1.22 -5.36
CA GLY A 71 13.45 2.46 -4.81
C GLY A 71 11.94 2.52 -4.80
N GLY A 72 11.42 3.15 -3.77
CA GLY A 72 10.01 3.41 -3.60
C GLY A 72 9.75 4.88 -3.33
N THR A 73 8.74 5.13 -2.50
CA THR A 73 8.30 6.47 -2.14
C THR A 73 8.57 6.72 -0.65
N LEU A 74 9.19 7.86 -0.33
CA LEU A 74 9.21 8.41 1.03
C LEU A 74 7.84 9.04 1.30
N GLY A 75 6.98 8.35 2.04
CA GLY A 75 5.53 8.57 2.01
C GLY A 75 5.02 9.74 2.81
N ALA A 76 5.25 9.69 4.12
CA ALA A 76 4.67 10.62 5.08
C ALA A 76 5.60 10.85 6.26
N LEU A 77 5.33 11.90 7.03
CA LEU A 77 6.07 12.22 8.24
C LEU A 77 5.19 11.83 9.42
N ILE A 78 5.76 11.04 10.33
CA ILE A 78 5.11 10.62 11.58
C ILE A 78 6.00 10.99 12.77
N GLU A 79 5.41 11.04 13.95
CA GLU A 79 6.12 11.40 15.18
C GLU A 79 5.80 10.40 16.30
N PHE A 80 6.87 9.90 16.92
CA PHE A 80 6.87 9.11 18.15
C PHE A 80 8.15 9.42 18.93
N ASP A 81 8.14 9.23 20.25
CA ASP A 81 9.27 9.51 21.14
C ASP A 81 9.90 10.93 20.99
N GLY A 82 9.09 11.91 20.57
CA GLY A 82 9.51 13.29 20.36
C GLY A 82 10.42 13.50 19.13
N LYS A 83 10.50 12.51 18.25
CA LYS A 83 11.30 12.50 17.03
C LYS A 83 10.41 12.31 15.81
N LYS A 84 10.84 12.86 14.67
CA LYS A 84 10.13 12.78 13.40
C LYS A 84 10.77 11.72 12.53
N HIS A 85 9.93 10.91 11.92
CA HIS A 85 10.34 9.78 11.10
C HIS A 85 9.62 9.81 9.76
N ILE A 86 10.35 9.52 8.68
CA ILE A 86 9.76 9.18 7.40
C ILE A 86 9.07 7.83 7.56
N LEU A 87 7.82 7.74 7.11
CA LEU A 87 7.06 6.51 6.95
C LEU A 87 7.09 6.08 5.48
N SER A 88 7.38 4.80 5.24
CA SER A 88 7.28 4.14 3.94
C SER A 88 7.04 2.63 4.17
N ASN A 89 7.10 1.80 3.13
CA ASN A 89 6.99 0.35 3.29
C ASN A 89 8.28 -0.28 3.79
N PHE A 90 8.14 -1.45 4.41
CA PHE A 90 9.26 -2.29 4.80
C PHE A 90 10.09 -2.68 3.57
N HIS A 91 9.47 -3.13 2.49
CA HIS A 91 10.18 -3.49 1.25
C HIS A 91 10.78 -2.28 0.49
N VAL A 92 10.65 -1.05 1.02
CA VAL A 92 11.27 0.16 0.44
C VAL A 92 12.44 0.66 1.29
N LEU A 93 12.33 0.65 2.63
CA LEU A 93 13.38 1.16 3.52
C LEU A 93 14.27 0.07 4.13
N ALA A 94 13.80 -1.18 4.11
CA ALA A 94 14.59 -2.34 4.51
C ALA A 94 14.83 -3.31 3.35
N ALA A 95 13.94 -3.29 2.34
CA ALA A 95 14.03 -3.98 1.05
C ALA A 95 14.30 -5.49 1.18
N ASP A 96 15.57 -5.87 1.32
CA ASP A 96 16.09 -7.21 1.28
C ASP A 96 15.91 -7.96 2.62
N VAL A 97 15.10 -9.02 2.61
CA VAL A 97 14.99 -9.97 3.76
C VAL A 97 16.02 -11.09 3.73
N VAL A 98 16.69 -11.26 2.59
CA VAL A 98 17.84 -12.16 2.39
C VAL A 98 19.00 -11.32 1.85
N PRO A 99 20.28 -11.71 2.04
CA PRO A 99 21.38 -10.93 1.49
C PRO A 99 21.21 -10.76 -0.03
N GLY A 100 20.98 -9.53 -0.50
CA GLY A 100 20.75 -9.23 -1.90
C GLY A 100 22.02 -9.35 -2.76
N GLY A 101 21.99 -8.77 -3.97
CA GLY A 101 23.11 -8.79 -4.92
C GLY A 101 24.46 -8.27 -4.38
N ASN A 102 24.46 -7.50 -3.29
CA ASN A 102 25.65 -6.99 -2.59
C ASN A 102 26.00 -7.76 -1.30
N GLY A 103 25.22 -8.77 -0.91
CA GLY A 103 25.42 -9.59 0.27
C GLY A 103 25.11 -8.90 1.60
N VAL A 104 24.36 -7.79 1.60
CA VAL A 104 23.91 -7.12 2.81
C VAL A 104 22.38 -7.15 2.94
N THR A 105 21.89 -6.99 4.17
CA THR A 105 20.48 -6.77 4.49
C THR A 105 20.37 -5.55 5.38
N ALA A 106 19.27 -4.80 5.25
CA ALA A 106 19.10 -3.56 5.99
C ALA A 106 19.17 -3.78 7.51
N GLN A 107 19.89 -2.88 8.17
CA GLN A 107 20.00 -2.79 9.62
C GLN A 107 19.39 -1.47 10.11
N LEU A 108 18.93 -1.45 11.36
CA LEU A 108 18.62 -0.17 12.00
C LEU A 108 19.85 0.74 11.94
N ASP A 109 19.58 2.04 11.89
CA ASP A 109 20.51 3.13 11.66
C ASP A 109 21.08 3.23 10.22
N ASP A 110 20.74 2.29 9.33
CA ASP A 110 21.16 2.37 7.93
C ASP A 110 20.61 3.62 7.23
N PRO A 111 21.38 4.22 6.31
CA PRO A 111 21.00 5.44 5.62
C PRO A 111 19.83 5.21 4.64
N VAL A 112 18.87 6.11 4.73
CA VAL A 112 17.78 6.29 3.77
C VAL A 112 18.06 7.52 2.92
N ILE A 113 17.91 7.38 1.60
CA ILE A 113 18.37 8.36 0.61
C ILE A 113 17.22 8.96 -0.20
N HIS A 114 17.46 10.17 -0.72
CA HIS A 114 16.66 10.81 -1.75
C HIS A 114 17.57 11.43 -2.84
N PRO A 115 17.28 11.23 -4.14
CA PRO A 115 16.36 10.22 -4.69
C PRO A 115 16.80 8.79 -4.37
N ALA A 116 15.94 7.81 -4.66
CA ALA A 116 16.32 6.40 -4.57
C ALA A 116 17.42 6.02 -5.56
N LEU A 117 18.17 4.95 -5.28
CA LEU A 117 19.25 4.45 -6.12
C LEU A 117 18.83 4.22 -7.59
N ILE A 118 17.62 3.70 -7.81
CA ILE A 118 17.07 3.48 -9.15
C ILE A 118 17.00 4.77 -9.98
N ASP A 119 16.76 5.91 -9.32
CA ASP A 119 16.63 7.21 -9.98
C ASP A 119 17.98 7.93 -10.13
N THR A 120 19.06 7.37 -9.57
CA THR A 120 20.43 7.85 -9.72
C THR A 120 21.29 6.98 -10.64
N ASN A 121 20.68 6.05 -11.39
CA ASN A 121 21.38 5.01 -12.16
C ASN A 121 22.37 4.22 -11.28
N CYS A 122 21.97 3.88 -10.05
CA CYS A 122 22.84 3.22 -9.08
C CYS A 122 24.07 4.04 -8.65
N GLY A 123 24.13 5.32 -9.01
CA GLY A 123 25.25 6.19 -8.75
C GLY A 123 25.21 6.77 -7.34
N SER A 124 26.31 6.62 -6.60
CA SER A 124 26.45 7.13 -5.23
C SER A 124 26.69 8.65 -5.12
N SER A 125 26.82 9.35 -6.25
CA SER A 125 27.10 10.80 -6.29
C SER A 125 25.86 11.67 -6.58
N ALA A 126 24.69 11.07 -6.75
CA ALA A 126 23.48 11.76 -7.22
C ALA A 126 22.28 11.64 -6.27
N TYR A 127 22.50 11.15 -5.04
CA TYR A 127 21.54 11.21 -3.93
C TYR A 127 22.18 11.87 -2.72
N ARG A 128 21.36 12.12 -1.70
CA ARG A 128 21.78 12.51 -0.35
C ARG A 128 21.06 11.67 0.69
N ASP A 129 21.73 11.45 1.82
CA ASP A 129 21.12 10.84 2.99
C ASP A 129 20.13 11.83 3.59
N VAL A 130 18.94 11.35 3.97
CA VAL A 130 17.85 12.17 4.51
C VAL A 130 17.29 11.65 5.82
N ALA A 131 17.51 10.37 6.14
CA ALA A 131 17.07 9.74 7.37
C ALA A 131 17.92 8.50 7.67
N SER A 132 17.74 7.93 8.86
CA SER A 132 18.32 6.66 9.29
C SER A 132 17.21 5.68 9.68
N LEU A 133 17.23 4.45 9.15
CA LEU A 133 16.21 3.43 9.40
C LEU A 133 16.03 3.21 10.91
N SER A 134 14.80 3.34 11.41
CA SER A 134 14.50 3.37 12.85
C SER A 134 13.50 2.33 13.32
N GLY A 135 12.75 1.69 12.41
CA GLY A 135 11.80 0.65 12.77
C GLY A 135 11.22 -0.06 11.56
N VAL A 136 10.84 -1.33 11.75
CA VAL A 136 10.36 -2.20 10.67
C VAL A 136 9.19 -3.06 11.15
N ALA A 137 8.22 -3.25 10.26
CA ALA A 137 7.11 -4.18 10.39
C ALA A 137 7.14 -5.09 9.16
N ASN A 138 7.69 -6.30 9.32
CA ASN A 138 8.00 -7.21 8.21
C ASN A 138 6.86 -8.22 7.98
N PRO A 139 6.16 -8.16 6.84
CA PRO A 139 5.08 -9.10 6.51
C PRO A 139 5.52 -10.57 6.43
N LEU A 140 6.75 -10.83 5.97
CA LEU A 140 7.30 -12.17 5.84
C LEU A 140 7.63 -12.81 7.20
N LEU A 141 7.61 -12.02 8.28
CA LEU A 141 7.69 -12.48 9.66
C LEU A 141 6.34 -12.44 10.40
N GLY A 142 5.23 -12.29 9.66
CA GLY A 142 3.87 -12.34 10.19
C GLY A 142 3.28 -10.99 10.63
N SER A 143 3.89 -9.86 10.24
CA SER A 143 3.27 -8.55 10.42
C SER A 143 2.03 -8.40 9.53
N ASN A 144 0.95 -7.84 10.06
CA ASN A 144 -0.26 -7.50 9.28
C ASN A 144 -0.15 -6.14 8.56
N ILE A 145 1.01 -5.49 8.64
CA ILE A 145 1.33 -4.26 7.92
C ILE A 145 2.69 -4.39 7.25
N ASP A 146 2.84 -3.70 6.13
CA ASP A 146 4.11 -3.54 5.43
C ASP A 146 4.59 -2.10 5.62
N ALA A 147 5.41 -1.87 6.63
CA ALA A 147 5.81 -0.52 7.00
C ALA A 147 7.22 -0.47 7.59
N ALA A 148 7.91 0.62 7.33
CA ALA A 148 9.15 0.96 7.98
C ALA A 148 9.21 2.47 8.25
N THR A 149 10.02 2.82 9.25
CA THR A 149 10.23 4.20 9.67
C THR A 149 11.71 4.54 9.60
N ALA A 150 12.04 5.80 9.31
CA ALA A 150 13.41 6.30 9.37
C ALA A 150 13.48 7.67 10.04
N GLU A 151 14.29 7.82 11.09
CA GLU A 151 14.50 9.08 11.81
C GLU A 151 15.16 10.12 10.90
N ILE A 152 14.55 11.29 10.75
CA ILE A 152 15.05 12.32 9.83
C ILE A 152 16.39 12.92 10.27
N LEU A 153 17.24 13.20 9.31
CA LEU A 153 18.44 14.00 9.55
C LEU A 153 18.06 15.50 9.66
N PRO A 154 18.74 16.28 10.53
CA PRO A 154 18.47 17.71 10.67
C PRO A 154 18.55 18.47 9.33
N GLY A 155 17.49 19.20 8.99
CA GLY A 155 17.40 20.01 7.77
C GLY A 155 17.29 19.21 6.46
N ALA A 156 17.04 17.89 6.54
CA ALA A 156 16.87 17.07 5.35
C ALA A 156 15.43 17.03 4.83
N VAL A 157 14.43 17.14 5.71
CA VAL A 157 13.01 16.95 5.38
C VAL A 157 12.18 18.14 5.85
N ASP A 158 11.20 18.54 5.05
CA ASP A 158 10.22 19.57 5.42
C ASP A 158 9.38 19.09 6.62
N LEU A 159 9.47 19.82 7.73
CA LEU A 159 8.86 19.45 9.01
C LEU A 159 7.34 19.68 9.05
N SER A 160 6.75 20.28 8.02
CA SER A 160 5.33 20.60 7.96
C SER A 160 4.44 19.37 7.75
N GLY A 161 5.00 18.25 7.29
CA GLY A 161 4.23 17.11 6.78
C GLY A 161 3.73 17.31 5.34
N ALA A 162 4.32 18.25 4.60
CA ALA A 162 3.97 18.48 3.20
C ALA A 162 4.35 17.30 2.30
N ILE A 163 3.37 16.87 1.50
CA ILE A 163 3.54 15.87 0.45
C ILE A 163 3.51 16.59 -0.91
N LEU A 164 4.42 16.21 -1.81
CA LEU A 164 4.57 16.80 -3.14
C LEU A 164 3.22 16.78 -3.89
N GLN A 165 2.83 17.92 -4.45
CA GLN A 165 1.53 18.18 -5.10
C GLN A 165 0.25 18.00 -4.25
N ILE A 166 0.33 17.42 -3.06
CA ILE A 166 -0.79 17.36 -2.11
C ILE A 166 -0.81 18.58 -1.18
N GLY A 167 0.38 19.05 -0.80
CA GLY A 167 0.54 20.09 0.21
C GLY A 167 0.59 19.53 1.63
N GLN A 168 0.41 20.42 2.60
CA GLN A 168 0.42 20.07 4.02
C GLN A 168 -0.84 19.26 4.40
N ILE A 169 -0.64 18.13 5.07
CA ILE A 169 -1.74 17.24 5.50
C ILE A 169 -2.25 17.59 6.90
N SER A 170 -3.38 16.98 7.27
CA SER A 170 -3.87 17.00 8.65
C SER A 170 -3.06 16.05 9.54
N ASN A 171 -2.87 16.40 10.82
CA ASN A 171 -2.36 15.48 11.85
C ASN A 171 -3.39 14.43 12.31
N GLN A 172 -4.63 14.54 11.84
CA GLN A 172 -5.70 13.57 12.09
C GLN A 172 -5.80 12.54 10.97
N THR A 173 -6.24 11.33 11.31
CA THR A 173 -6.57 10.25 10.39
C THR A 173 -8.08 10.18 10.13
N VAL A 174 -8.49 9.39 9.14
CA VAL A 174 -9.89 9.06 8.89
C VAL A 174 -10.00 7.63 8.37
N ALA A 175 -10.98 6.89 8.89
CA ALA A 175 -11.28 5.55 8.40
C ALA A 175 -11.75 5.56 6.94
N ALA A 176 -11.33 4.56 6.18
CA ALA A 176 -11.75 4.40 4.80
C ALA A 176 -13.26 4.07 4.68
N SER A 177 -13.88 4.51 3.60
CA SER A 177 -15.26 4.16 3.24
C SER A 177 -15.31 3.71 1.77
N VAL A 178 -16.10 2.68 1.44
CA VAL A 178 -16.28 2.27 0.03
C VAL A 178 -16.87 3.44 -0.78
N GLY A 179 -16.30 3.70 -1.95
CA GLY A 179 -16.61 4.83 -2.82
C GLY A 179 -15.96 6.16 -2.42
N GLN A 180 -15.18 6.20 -1.33
CA GLN A 180 -14.46 7.41 -0.92
C GLN A 180 -13.42 7.81 -1.98
N ALA A 181 -13.47 9.07 -2.40
CA ALA A 181 -12.46 9.65 -3.28
C ALA A 181 -11.15 9.86 -2.53
N VAL A 182 -10.06 9.40 -3.13
CA VAL A 182 -8.73 9.38 -2.52
C VAL A 182 -7.69 9.87 -3.50
N LYS A 183 -6.55 10.33 -2.97
CA LYS A 183 -5.40 10.75 -3.76
C LYS A 183 -4.10 10.30 -3.09
N LYS A 184 -3.03 10.24 -3.87
CA LYS A 184 -1.68 9.91 -3.41
C LYS A 184 -0.63 10.65 -4.24
N SER A 185 0.59 10.74 -3.71
CA SER A 185 1.78 11.20 -4.44
C SER A 185 2.88 10.15 -4.28
N GLY A 186 3.41 9.63 -5.39
CA GLY A 186 4.41 8.57 -5.42
C GLY A 186 5.45 8.74 -6.53
N ARG A 187 6.59 8.03 -6.43
CA ARG A 187 7.74 8.23 -7.34
C ARG A 187 7.42 7.94 -8.81
N THR A 188 6.54 6.98 -9.07
CA THR A 188 6.37 6.38 -10.41
C THR A 188 5.21 7.01 -11.15
N THR A 189 4.02 6.95 -10.56
CA THR A 189 2.80 7.51 -11.18
C THR A 189 2.53 8.96 -10.76
N GLY A 190 3.32 9.51 -9.83
CA GLY A 190 3.22 10.90 -9.41
C GLY A 190 1.96 11.16 -8.59
N PHE A 191 1.35 12.33 -8.78
CA PHE A 191 0.09 12.70 -8.17
C PHE A 191 -1.12 12.08 -8.91
N THR A 192 -1.81 11.14 -8.25
CA THR A 192 -2.96 10.44 -8.84
C THR A 192 -4.15 10.41 -7.89
N ARG A 193 -5.33 10.16 -8.46
CA ARG A 193 -6.62 10.07 -7.77
C ARG A 193 -7.30 8.76 -8.11
N SER A 194 -8.08 8.24 -7.18
CA SER A 194 -8.93 7.07 -7.38
C SER A 194 -10.03 6.99 -6.33
N THR A 195 -10.67 5.83 -6.22
CA THR A 195 -11.76 5.54 -5.29
C THR A 195 -11.51 4.25 -4.53
N VAL A 196 -11.86 4.23 -3.23
CA VAL A 196 -11.85 3.00 -2.43
C VAL A 196 -12.91 2.04 -2.98
N ALA A 197 -12.49 0.85 -3.40
CA ALA A 197 -13.34 -0.16 -4.02
C ALA A 197 -13.83 -1.20 -3.00
N TYR A 198 -12.95 -1.64 -2.08
CA TYR A 198 -13.27 -2.66 -1.08
C TYR A 198 -12.66 -2.34 0.29
N LEU A 199 -13.34 -2.81 1.34
CA LEU A 199 -12.90 -2.73 2.73
C LEU A 199 -12.91 -4.13 3.37
N ASP A 200 -12.31 -4.23 4.56
CA ASP A 200 -12.24 -5.49 5.33
C ASP A 200 -11.59 -6.60 4.49
N VAL A 201 -10.54 -6.23 3.74
CA VAL A 201 -9.96 -7.12 2.75
C VAL A 201 -8.94 -8.04 3.40
N ASN A 202 -9.19 -9.34 3.32
CA ASN A 202 -8.19 -10.36 3.56
C ASN A 202 -7.55 -10.74 2.24
N VAL A 203 -6.22 -10.70 2.15
CA VAL A 203 -5.52 -10.84 0.86
C VAL A 203 -4.15 -11.49 1.01
N GLU A 204 -3.82 -12.30 0.02
CA GLU A 204 -2.51 -12.89 -0.21
C GLU A 204 -1.69 -11.96 -1.11
N VAL A 205 -0.53 -11.52 -0.64
CA VAL A 205 0.37 -10.63 -1.40
C VAL A 205 1.70 -11.34 -1.61
N ALA A 206 2.10 -11.50 -2.86
CA ALA A 206 3.38 -12.07 -3.22
C ALA A 206 4.53 -11.06 -3.03
N TYR A 207 5.66 -11.56 -2.53
CA TYR A 207 6.91 -10.83 -2.36
C TYR A 207 8.05 -11.56 -3.07
N ASP A 208 8.87 -10.79 -3.75
CA ASP A 208 10.17 -11.23 -4.27
C ASP A 208 11.25 -11.05 -3.20
N ASP A 209 12.36 -11.78 -3.29
CA ASP A 209 13.48 -11.65 -2.33
C ASP A 209 14.17 -10.30 -2.39
N GLU A 210 14.24 -9.77 -3.59
CA GLU A 210 14.95 -8.55 -3.96
C GLU A 210 14.34 -8.03 -5.28
N CYS A 211 14.60 -6.78 -5.66
CA CYS A 211 14.03 -6.29 -6.93
C CYS A 211 14.57 -7.09 -8.13
N ALA A 212 13.67 -7.43 -9.05
CA ALA A 212 13.97 -8.33 -10.17
C ALA A 212 14.51 -9.71 -9.73
N GLY A 213 14.20 -10.10 -8.49
CA GLY A 213 14.51 -11.39 -7.91
C GLY A 213 13.47 -12.46 -8.23
N VAL A 214 13.40 -13.45 -7.36
CA VAL A 214 12.42 -14.53 -7.42
C VAL A 214 11.46 -14.43 -6.25
N GLU A 215 10.23 -14.86 -6.48
CA GLU A 215 9.25 -14.93 -5.40
C GLU A 215 9.75 -15.83 -4.27
N ILE A 216 9.76 -15.29 -3.05
CA ILE A 216 10.20 -16.02 -1.85
C ILE A 216 9.09 -16.30 -0.87
N GLY A 217 7.93 -15.67 -1.03
CA GLY A 217 6.84 -15.89 -0.12
C GLY A 217 5.60 -15.06 -0.40
N VAL A 218 4.59 -15.36 0.41
CA VAL A 218 3.30 -14.68 0.40
C VAL A 218 3.05 -14.14 1.79
N GLY A 219 2.86 -12.83 1.89
CA GLY A 219 2.33 -12.17 3.08
C GLY A 219 0.82 -12.33 3.14
N LEU A 220 0.30 -12.67 4.32
CA LEU A 220 -1.14 -12.74 4.58
C LEU A 220 -1.55 -11.48 5.34
N PHE A 221 -2.51 -10.76 4.78
CA PHE A 221 -3.01 -9.51 5.35
C PHE A 221 -4.50 -9.60 5.60
N GLU A 222 -4.95 -9.04 6.72
CA GLU A 222 -6.35 -8.97 7.13
C GLU A 222 -6.77 -7.51 7.33
N GLY A 223 -8.03 -7.19 7.00
CA GLY A 223 -8.60 -5.86 7.26
C GLY A 223 -8.06 -4.73 6.37
N GLN A 224 -7.54 -5.05 5.19
CA GLN A 224 -6.91 -4.08 4.28
C GLN A 224 -7.92 -3.21 3.53
N ILE A 225 -7.41 -2.14 2.91
CA ILE A 225 -8.17 -1.24 2.03
C ILE A 225 -7.77 -1.54 0.58
N VAL A 226 -8.75 -1.70 -0.30
CA VAL A 226 -8.50 -1.83 -1.75
C VAL A 226 -9.04 -0.63 -2.49
N VAL A 227 -8.24 -0.09 -3.40
CA VAL A 227 -8.51 1.09 -4.22
C VAL A 227 -8.48 0.70 -5.70
N ASP A 228 -9.34 1.28 -6.52
CA ASP A 228 -9.33 1.04 -7.97
C ASP A 228 -7.99 1.45 -8.59
N ASN A 229 -7.47 0.63 -9.49
CA ASN A 229 -6.17 0.84 -10.13
C ASN A 229 -6.18 0.41 -11.60
N SER A 230 -7.22 0.79 -12.35
CA SER A 230 -7.38 0.39 -13.74
C SER A 230 -6.14 0.74 -14.58
N GLY A 231 -5.49 -0.30 -15.13
CA GLY A 231 -4.29 -0.15 -15.96
C GLY A 231 -3.07 0.38 -15.20
N SER A 232 -2.97 0.14 -13.90
CA SER A 232 -1.92 0.69 -13.03
C SER A 232 -1.84 2.23 -13.05
N SER A 233 -2.97 2.90 -13.28
CA SER A 233 -3.04 4.36 -13.38
C SER A 233 -3.00 5.07 -12.03
N PHE A 234 -3.34 4.38 -10.94
CA PHE A 234 -3.33 4.93 -9.59
C PHE A 234 -2.04 4.58 -8.84
N LEU A 235 -1.62 3.31 -8.91
CA LEU A 235 -0.44 2.73 -8.25
C LEU A 235 0.31 1.83 -9.24
N ALA A 236 1.62 2.01 -9.35
CA ALA A 236 2.51 1.09 -10.05
C ALA A 236 3.80 0.85 -9.24
N GLY A 237 4.67 -0.04 -9.73
CA GLY A 237 5.93 -0.32 -9.05
C GLY A 237 6.78 0.92 -8.81
N GLY A 238 7.26 1.06 -7.57
CA GLY A 238 7.92 2.26 -7.05
C GLY A 238 7.01 3.25 -6.31
N ASP A 239 5.68 3.17 -6.44
CA ASP A 239 4.77 4.00 -5.64
C ASP A 239 4.55 3.43 -4.22
N SER A 240 5.05 2.22 -3.94
CA SER A 240 5.11 1.64 -2.61
C SER A 240 5.64 2.66 -1.59
N GLY A 241 4.93 2.79 -0.47
CA GLY A 241 5.21 3.73 0.60
C GLY A 241 4.43 5.03 0.46
N SER A 242 3.72 5.26 -0.65
CA SER A 242 2.88 6.45 -0.80
C SER A 242 1.74 6.48 0.22
N LEU A 243 1.53 7.65 0.85
CA LEU A 243 0.39 7.87 1.71
C LEU A 243 -0.90 8.03 0.89
N LEU A 244 -1.93 7.25 1.24
CA LEU A 244 -3.28 7.42 0.76
C LEU A 244 -4.01 8.43 1.64
N VAL A 245 -4.52 9.50 1.05
CA VAL A 245 -5.24 10.56 1.77
C VAL A 245 -6.59 10.86 1.12
N GLU A 246 -7.46 11.55 1.84
CA GLU A 246 -8.70 12.08 1.29
C GLU A 246 -8.45 12.96 0.05
N ASP A 247 -9.31 12.90 -0.97
CA ASP A 247 -9.29 13.88 -2.05
C ASP A 247 -9.92 15.21 -1.62
N LYS A 248 -9.25 15.88 -0.68
CA LYS A 248 -9.59 17.21 -0.17
C LYS A 248 -8.48 18.19 -0.49
N ALA A 249 -8.84 19.41 -0.88
CA ALA A 249 -7.86 20.45 -1.24
C ALA A 249 -7.04 20.94 -0.04
N ASP A 250 -7.68 21.20 1.10
CA ASP A 250 -7.04 21.71 2.31
C ASP A 250 -6.91 20.61 3.38
N ARG A 251 -5.68 20.36 3.84
CA ARG A 251 -5.34 19.44 4.94
C ARG A 251 -6.09 18.10 4.85
N PRO A 252 -5.89 17.32 3.76
CA PRO A 252 -6.50 16.00 3.67
C PRO A 252 -6.00 15.11 4.82
N ARG A 253 -6.88 14.28 5.37
CA ARG A 253 -6.52 13.31 6.41
C ARG A 253 -5.94 12.04 5.81
N ALA A 254 -5.05 11.40 6.55
CA ALA A 254 -4.48 10.12 6.16
C ALA A 254 -5.52 8.98 6.29
N ILE A 255 -5.49 8.05 5.35
CA ILE A 255 -6.41 6.91 5.26
C ILE A 255 -5.63 5.58 5.31
N GLY A 256 -4.52 5.49 4.58
CA GLY A 256 -3.73 4.26 4.51
C GLY A 256 -2.34 4.44 3.93
N LEU A 257 -1.53 3.38 4.01
CA LEU A 257 -0.19 3.28 3.41
C LEU A 257 -0.23 2.27 2.27
N LEU A 258 0.00 2.72 1.04
CA LEU A 258 -0.03 1.85 -0.15
C LEU A 258 1.20 0.95 -0.18
N PHE A 259 1.01 -0.36 -0.37
CA PHE A 259 2.11 -1.34 -0.31
C PHE A 259 2.10 -2.42 -1.40
N ALA A 260 0.95 -2.70 -2.01
CA ALA A 260 0.84 -3.75 -3.00
C ALA A 260 -0.25 -3.44 -4.01
N GLY A 261 -0.30 -4.20 -5.10
CA GLY A 261 -1.38 -4.10 -6.05
C GLY A 261 -1.28 -5.07 -7.21
N SER A 262 -2.17 -4.86 -8.17
CA SER A 262 -2.20 -5.49 -9.48
C SER A 262 -2.48 -4.42 -10.54
N SER A 263 -2.65 -4.83 -11.80
CA SER A 263 -3.05 -3.93 -12.88
C SER A 263 -4.49 -3.40 -12.77
N THR A 264 -5.26 -3.86 -11.80
CA THR A 264 -6.68 -3.50 -11.63
C THR A 264 -6.99 -2.90 -10.26
N HIS A 265 -6.23 -3.26 -9.22
CA HIS A 265 -6.48 -2.84 -7.85
C HIS A 265 -5.18 -2.49 -7.11
N ALA A 266 -5.25 -1.57 -6.15
CA ALA A 266 -4.17 -1.18 -5.26
C ALA A 266 -4.57 -1.50 -3.82
N ILE A 267 -3.62 -1.87 -2.98
CA ILE A 267 -3.85 -2.28 -1.58
C ILE A 267 -3.10 -1.32 -0.65
N ALA A 268 -3.80 -0.86 0.39
CA ALA A 268 -3.23 -0.06 1.45
C ALA A 268 -3.48 -0.70 2.83
N ASN A 269 -2.47 -0.64 3.70
CA ASN A 269 -2.65 -0.87 5.12
C ASN A 269 -3.45 0.31 5.72
N PRO A 270 -4.47 0.08 6.58
CA PRO A 270 -5.12 1.16 7.30
C PRO A 270 -4.10 1.99 8.10
N ILE A 271 -4.17 3.32 7.99
CA ILE A 271 -3.13 4.16 8.59
C ILE A 271 -3.11 4.04 10.12
N ASP A 272 -4.28 3.86 10.74
CA ASP A 272 -4.39 3.72 12.19
C ASP A 272 -3.68 2.46 12.72
N ASP A 273 -3.67 1.36 11.94
CA ASP A 273 -2.94 0.14 12.29
C ASP A 273 -1.42 0.35 12.20
N VAL A 274 -0.97 1.07 11.17
CA VAL A 274 0.44 1.44 10.99
C VAL A 274 0.93 2.33 12.14
N LEU A 275 0.17 3.39 12.45
CA LEU A 275 0.47 4.30 13.55
C LEU A 275 0.43 3.58 14.90
N GLY A 276 -0.56 2.71 15.11
CA GLY A 276 -0.69 1.89 16.31
C GLY A 276 0.52 0.98 16.53
N PHE A 277 1.04 0.36 15.46
CA PHE A 277 2.22 -0.50 15.53
C PHE A 277 3.48 0.26 16.02
N PHE A 278 3.71 1.46 15.52
CA PHE A 278 4.86 2.29 15.90
C PHE A 278 4.60 3.21 17.11
N ASN A 279 3.39 3.19 17.69
CA ASN A 279 2.95 4.15 18.71
C ASN A 279 3.16 5.62 18.27
N ALA A 280 2.80 5.91 17.02
CA ALA A 280 3.08 7.16 16.34
C ALA A 280 1.82 7.99 16.07
N THR A 281 2.04 9.24 15.68
CA THR A 281 0.99 10.16 15.21
C THR A 281 1.40 10.79 13.88
N MET A 282 0.44 11.21 13.06
CA MET A 282 0.74 11.92 11.82
C MET A 282 1.31 13.31 12.14
N VAL A 283 2.36 13.72 11.41
CA VAL A 283 2.80 15.11 11.39
C VAL A 283 2.00 15.88 10.35
N GLY A 284 1.41 16.99 10.76
CA GLY A 284 0.59 17.85 9.92
C GLY A 284 0.00 18.99 10.72
N LEU A 285 -0.91 19.76 10.12
CA LEU A 285 -1.67 20.78 10.84
C LEU A 285 -2.86 20.18 11.56
N ASP A 286 -3.29 20.83 12.65
CA ASP A 286 -4.57 20.52 13.26
C ASP A 286 -5.69 20.61 12.23
N GLY A 287 -6.55 19.59 12.23
CA GLY A 287 -7.79 19.55 11.46
C GLY A 287 -8.86 20.50 12.00
N THR A 288 -8.52 21.72 12.41
CA THR A 288 -9.49 22.77 12.75
C THR A 288 -9.68 23.68 11.53
N GLY A 289 -10.33 23.14 10.51
CA GLY A 289 -10.97 23.94 9.47
C GLY A 289 -12.45 23.76 9.66
N SER A 290 -13.13 24.83 10.06
CA SER A 290 -14.58 24.96 10.15
C SER A 290 -15.31 24.00 9.20
N GLU A 291 -16.04 23.06 9.78
CA GLU A 291 -17.26 22.59 9.16
C GLU A 291 -18.14 23.84 8.95
N GLU A 292 -17.96 24.53 7.82
CA GLU A 292 -19.11 25.11 7.14
C GLU A 292 -19.95 23.93 6.67
N ASP A 293 -20.63 23.35 7.65
CA ASP A 293 -21.92 22.75 7.45
C ASP A 293 -22.79 23.83 6.83
N SER A 294 -22.90 23.81 5.50
CA SER A 294 -23.91 24.56 4.76
C SER A 294 -25.29 23.92 4.99
N SER A 295 -25.67 23.70 6.24
CA SER A 295 -27.03 23.44 6.72
C SER A 295 -27.64 24.68 7.39
N GLY A 296 -27.15 25.88 7.05
CA GLY A 296 -27.78 27.16 7.40
C GLY A 296 -28.95 27.53 6.46
N GLY A 297 -29.92 26.63 6.27
CA GLY A 297 -31.12 26.88 5.49
C GLY A 297 -32.35 26.41 6.26
N GLY A 298 -32.93 27.29 7.07
CA GLY A 298 -34.18 27.07 7.78
C GLY A 298 -35.33 26.75 6.82
N GLY A 299 -35.51 25.47 6.53
CA GLY A 299 -36.59 24.93 5.72
C GLY A 299 -37.13 23.68 6.41
N ASN A 300 -38.39 23.76 6.84
CA ASN A 300 -39.09 22.70 7.55
C ASN A 300 -39.32 21.49 6.62
N GLY A 301 -38.29 20.65 6.44
CA GLY A 301 -38.30 19.50 5.54
C GLY A 301 -37.93 18.22 6.27
N ARG A 302 -38.93 17.41 6.62
CA ARG A 302 -38.75 16.02 7.09
C ARG A 302 -38.17 15.17 5.95
N GLY A 303 -36.86 15.22 5.76
CA GLY A 303 -36.14 14.54 4.67
C GLY A 303 -35.66 13.13 5.04
N ASN A 304 -35.93 12.18 4.15
CA ASN A 304 -35.61 10.75 4.23
C ASN A 304 -34.09 10.40 4.14
N GLY A 305 -33.20 11.40 4.14
CA GLY A 305 -31.75 11.24 3.87
C GLY A 305 -30.95 10.61 5.01
N GLY A 306 -31.22 10.98 6.26
CA GLY A 306 -30.55 10.40 7.43
C GLY A 306 -30.91 8.93 7.71
N LYS A 307 -32.06 8.45 7.18
CA LYS A 307 -32.45 7.03 7.23
C LYS A 307 -31.79 6.20 6.13
N LYS A 308 -31.60 6.75 4.93
CA LYS A 308 -30.90 6.07 3.82
C LYS A 308 -29.42 5.82 4.12
N ASN A 309 -28.69 6.80 4.65
CA ASN A 309 -27.27 6.61 5.03
C ASN A 309 -27.10 5.63 6.20
N ARG A 310 -28.00 5.62 7.18
CA ARG A 310 -27.97 4.64 8.28
C ARG A 310 -28.34 3.22 7.83
N GLY A 311 -29.26 3.09 6.88
CA GLY A 311 -29.58 1.82 6.23
C GLY A 311 -28.36 1.23 5.53
N ASN A 312 -27.65 2.07 4.75
CA ASN A 312 -26.46 1.64 4.03
C ASN A 312 -25.31 1.21 4.97
N ALA A 313 -25.08 1.96 6.06
CA ALA A 313 -24.06 1.59 7.05
C ALA A 313 -24.37 0.26 7.76
N ALA A 314 -25.63 -0.01 8.09
CA ALA A 314 -26.04 -1.29 8.70
C ALA A 314 -25.89 -2.46 7.72
N GLU A 315 -26.19 -2.26 6.44
CA GLU A 315 -26.00 -3.27 5.40
C GLU A 315 -24.51 -3.54 5.14
N ILE A 316 -23.65 -2.52 5.14
CA ILE A 316 -22.19 -2.68 5.05
C ILE A 316 -21.66 -3.46 6.25
N ALA A 317 -22.09 -3.11 7.48
CA ALA A 317 -21.71 -3.84 8.69
C ALA A 317 -22.15 -5.32 8.64
N LYS A 318 -23.34 -5.59 8.09
CA LYS A 318 -23.80 -6.96 7.83
C LYS A 318 -22.88 -7.68 6.83
N ALA A 319 -22.48 -7.01 5.75
CA ALA A 319 -21.57 -7.57 4.77
C ALA A 319 -20.17 -7.85 5.36
N MET A 320 -19.64 -6.97 6.21
CA MET A 320 -18.38 -7.22 6.93
C MET A 320 -18.51 -8.42 7.89
N ALA A 321 -19.64 -8.58 8.57
CA ALA A 321 -19.88 -9.76 9.40
C ALA A 321 -19.95 -11.06 8.57
N ALA A 322 -20.54 -11.02 7.37
CA ALA A 322 -20.54 -12.14 6.44
C ALA A 322 -19.14 -12.43 5.87
N ASN A 323 -18.37 -11.38 5.57
CA ASN A 323 -17.01 -11.46 5.06
C ASN A 323 -16.06 -12.24 5.98
N LYS A 324 -16.23 -12.15 7.30
CA LYS A 324 -15.49 -12.97 8.28
C LYS A 324 -15.66 -14.48 8.11
N LYS A 325 -16.69 -14.92 7.39
CA LYS A 325 -16.94 -16.34 7.07
C LYS A 325 -16.51 -16.70 5.64
N ALA A 326 -16.04 -15.73 4.86
CA ALA A 326 -15.69 -15.90 3.46
C ALA A 326 -14.32 -16.56 3.27
N GLU A 327 -13.44 -16.56 4.28
CA GLU A 327 -12.12 -17.19 4.24
C GLU A 327 -12.16 -18.64 3.73
N ALA A 328 -13.06 -19.46 4.30
CA ALA A 328 -13.21 -20.86 3.88
C ALA A 328 -13.77 -21.01 2.46
N LEU A 329 -14.49 -20.01 1.94
CA LEU A 329 -14.92 -19.98 0.55
C LEU A 329 -13.78 -19.55 -0.37
N ALA A 330 -13.06 -18.47 -0.06
CA ALA A 330 -11.92 -17.98 -0.83
C ALA A 330 -10.88 -19.08 -1.08
N ARG A 331 -10.56 -19.88 -0.05
CA ARG A 331 -9.61 -21.01 -0.16
C ARG A 331 -10.09 -22.18 -1.02
N ARG A 332 -11.40 -22.29 -1.28
CA ARG A 332 -11.97 -23.37 -2.12
C ARG A 332 -12.11 -22.96 -3.58
N VAL A 333 -12.19 -21.66 -3.86
CA VAL A 333 -12.22 -21.13 -5.23
C VAL A 333 -10.82 -21.27 -5.82
N ALA A 334 -10.70 -21.81 -7.03
CA ALA A 334 -9.37 -21.99 -7.62
C ALA A 334 -8.76 -20.62 -7.91
N LYS A 335 -7.47 -20.46 -7.58
CA LYS A 335 -6.74 -19.18 -7.67
C LYS A 335 -7.41 -18.05 -6.88
N GLY A 336 -8.13 -18.37 -5.81
CA GLY A 336 -8.60 -17.38 -4.85
C GLY A 336 -7.42 -16.73 -4.14
N VAL A 337 -7.34 -15.40 -4.18
CA VAL A 337 -6.24 -14.60 -3.61
C VAL A 337 -6.71 -13.68 -2.47
N GLY A 338 -8.00 -13.70 -2.15
CA GLY A 338 -8.54 -12.92 -1.04
C GLY A 338 -10.04 -12.76 -1.08
N HIS A 339 -10.56 -11.95 -0.16
CA HIS A 339 -11.95 -11.55 -0.11
C HIS A 339 -12.12 -10.20 0.58
N GLY A 340 -13.24 -9.53 0.36
CA GLY A 340 -13.55 -8.24 0.99
C GLY A 340 -14.98 -7.78 0.74
N VAL A 341 -15.31 -6.58 1.22
CA VAL A 341 -16.65 -6.00 1.08
C VAL A 341 -16.62 -4.83 0.10
N GLY A 342 -17.43 -4.94 -0.96
CA GLY A 342 -17.66 -3.87 -1.93
C GLY A 342 -19.12 -3.45 -1.97
N VAL A 343 -19.44 -2.43 -2.77
CA VAL A 343 -20.82 -2.02 -3.07
C VAL A 343 -21.01 -2.00 -4.58
N ASP A 344 -22.21 -2.38 -5.04
CA ASP A 344 -22.55 -2.27 -6.45
C ASP A 344 -23.03 -0.87 -6.84
N ASP A 345 -23.31 -0.66 -8.13
CA ASP A 345 -23.78 0.62 -8.67
C ASP A 345 -25.09 1.12 -8.02
N SER A 346 -25.86 0.22 -7.40
CA SER A 346 -27.07 0.58 -6.66
C SER A 346 -26.82 0.95 -5.20
N GLY A 347 -25.56 0.84 -4.76
CA GLY A 347 -25.11 1.04 -3.38
C GLY A 347 -25.27 -0.20 -2.50
N LYS A 348 -25.68 -1.35 -3.05
CA LYS A 348 -25.93 -2.56 -2.25
C LYS A 348 -24.61 -3.30 -1.98
N PRO A 349 -24.31 -3.65 -0.72
CA PRO A 349 -23.06 -4.32 -0.39
C PRO A 349 -23.07 -5.80 -0.80
N TYR A 350 -21.89 -6.31 -1.14
CA TYR A 350 -21.63 -7.71 -1.45
C TYR A 350 -20.26 -8.14 -0.92
N VAL A 351 -20.08 -9.45 -0.73
CA VAL A 351 -18.78 -10.06 -0.46
C VAL A 351 -18.11 -10.38 -1.80
N ALA A 352 -16.95 -9.79 -2.04
CA ALA A 352 -16.09 -10.13 -3.16
C ALA A 352 -15.17 -11.29 -2.77
N ILE A 353 -15.02 -12.28 -3.65
CA ILE A 353 -13.92 -13.23 -3.63
C ILE A 353 -12.99 -12.86 -4.77
N PHE A 354 -11.76 -12.47 -4.44
CA PHE A 354 -10.76 -12.08 -5.42
C PHE A 354 -10.10 -13.32 -6.01
N VAL A 355 -9.96 -13.35 -7.33
CA VAL A 355 -9.32 -14.46 -8.05
C VAL A 355 -8.30 -13.92 -9.04
N GLU A 356 -7.24 -14.68 -9.29
CA GLU A 356 -6.24 -14.27 -10.30
C GLU A 356 -6.84 -14.26 -11.72
N THR A 357 -7.68 -15.24 -12.05
CA THR A 357 -8.34 -15.38 -13.36
C THR A 357 -9.70 -16.03 -13.19
N LEU A 358 -10.73 -15.58 -13.91
CA LEU A 358 -12.10 -16.13 -13.86
C LEU A 358 -12.35 -17.35 -14.76
N GLU A 359 -11.33 -18.01 -15.31
CA GLU A 359 -11.49 -19.05 -16.34
C GLU A 359 -12.33 -20.27 -15.87
N GLY A 360 -13.64 -20.22 -16.13
CA GLY A 360 -14.57 -21.30 -15.79
C GLY A 360 -14.97 -21.36 -14.31
N GLU A 361 -14.51 -20.41 -13.49
CA GLU A 361 -14.77 -20.37 -12.06
C GLU A 361 -16.19 -19.86 -11.79
N ALA A 362 -17.02 -20.71 -11.18
CA ALA A 362 -18.28 -20.32 -10.59
C ALA A 362 -18.22 -20.63 -9.10
N SER A 363 -18.59 -19.66 -8.26
CA SER A 363 -18.83 -19.96 -6.85
C SER A 363 -20.15 -20.72 -6.74
N ASP A 364 -20.12 -21.94 -6.20
CA ASP A 364 -21.33 -22.66 -5.81
C ASP A 364 -22.12 -21.93 -4.71
N ILE A 365 -21.49 -20.93 -4.07
CA ILE A 365 -22.08 -20.08 -3.04
C ILE A 365 -22.42 -18.71 -3.64
N SER A 366 -23.71 -18.45 -3.79
CA SER A 366 -24.24 -17.16 -4.26
C SER A 366 -24.45 -16.13 -3.14
N GLU A 367 -24.46 -16.56 -1.87
CA GLU A 367 -24.59 -15.67 -0.71
C GLU A 367 -23.99 -16.26 0.58
N ILE A 368 -23.57 -15.38 1.49
CA ILE A 368 -23.18 -15.72 2.87
C ILE A 368 -24.05 -14.90 3.81
N ASP A 369 -24.79 -15.54 4.72
CA ASP A 369 -25.73 -14.88 5.65
C ASP A 369 -26.72 -13.92 4.95
N GLY A 370 -27.15 -14.28 3.73
CA GLY A 370 -28.03 -13.45 2.89
C GLY A 370 -27.36 -12.16 2.37
N VAL A 371 -26.03 -12.14 2.29
CA VAL A 371 -25.24 -11.12 1.59
C VAL A 371 -24.73 -11.74 0.29
N PRO A 372 -24.97 -11.13 -0.89
CA PRO A 372 -24.51 -11.68 -2.17
C PRO A 372 -23.00 -11.88 -2.21
N VAL A 373 -22.56 -12.94 -2.87
CA VAL A 373 -21.15 -13.21 -3.18
C VAL A 373 -20.88 -12.97 -4.66
N ARG A 374 -19.74 -12.35 -4.99
CA ARG A 374 -19.28 -12.17 -6.38
C ARG A 374 -17.82 -12.56 -6.51
N LEU A 375 -17.48 -13.25 -7.61
CA LEU A 375 -16.09 -13.43 -7.99
C LEU A 375 -15.61 -12.16 -8.70
N VAL A 376 -14.40 -11.71 -8.38
CA VAL A 376 -13.78 -10.52 -8.95
C VAL A 376 -12.40 -10.91 -9.46
N GLU A 377 -12.16 -10.77 -10.77
CA GLU A 377 -10.84 -10.95 -11.34
C GLU A 377 -9.97 -9.77 -10.96
N THR A 378 -8.92 -10.02 -10.19
CA THR A 378 -7.96 -9.01 -9.74
C THR A 378 -6.60 -9.20 -10.38
N GLY A 379 -6.33 -10.37 -10.95
CA GLY A 379 -4.96 -10.83 -11.10
C GLY A 379 -4.33 -11.13 -9.74
N ARG A 380 -3.05 -11.44 -9.77
CA ARG A 380 -2.25 -11.62 -8.57
C ARG A 380 -1.90 -10.28 -7.95
N PHE A 381 -1.90 -10.22 -6.61
CA PHE A 381 -1.40 -9.07 -5.87
C PHE A 381 0.07 -9.25 -5.52
N VAL A 382 0.86 -8.21 -5.77
CA VAL A 382 2.32 -8.22 -5.59
C VAL A 382 2.74 -6.94 -4.87
N ALA A 383 3.67 -7.04 -3.93
CA ALA A 383 4.45 -5.91 -3.45
C ALA A 383 5.55 -5.61 -4.47
N PHE A 384 5.64 -4.37 -4.94
CA PHE A 384 6.44 -4.00 -6.11
C PHE A 384 7.85 -3.50 -5.80
#